data_AF-A0A6L7Z3E1-F1
#
_entry.id   AF-A0A6L7Z3E1-F1
#
_cell.length_a   1.000
_cell.length_b   1.000
_cell.length_c   1.000
_cell.angle_alpha   90.00
_cell.angle_beta   90.00
_cell.angle_gamma   90.00
#
_symmetry.space_group_name_H-M   'P 1'
#
loop_
_entity.id
_entity.type
_entity.pdbx_description
1 polymer ?
#
loop_
_entity_poly.entity_id
_entity_poly.type
_entity_poly.pdbx_seq_one_letter_code
_entity_poly.pdbx_strand_id
1 'polypeptide(L)' 'MASRTRAADSLTDPPLVGVIMGSRSDWDTMRHAAVTLEALEIPHEVRVVSAH' A
#
# COMPACT_ATOMS: atom_id res chain seq x y z
N MET A 1 2.21 -18.72 -17.32
CA MET A 1 1.15 -17.83 -16.81
C MET A 1 0.64 -18.41 -15.50
N ALA A 2 1.23 -18.02 -14.38
CA ALA A 2 0.76 -18.49 -13.08
C ALA A 2 -0.53 -17.75 -12.74
N SER A 3 -1.68 -18.42 -12.95
CA SER A 3 -2.96 -18.03 -12.39
C SER A 3 -2.80 -17.84 -10.89
N ARG A 4 -2.88 -16.60 -10.42
CA ARG A 4 -3.12 -16.32 -9.00
C ARG A 4 -4.61 -16.14 -8.82
N THR A 5 -5.33 -17.26 -8.88
CA THR A 5 -6.57 -17.37 -8.10
C THR A 5 -6.12 -17.69 -6.68
N ARG A 6 -6.42 -16.84 -5.71
CA ARG A 6 -6.48 -17.34 -4.34
C ARG A 6 -7.66 -16.75 -3.58
N ALA A 7 -8.48 -17.68 -3.13
CA ALA A 7 -9.60 -17.49 -2.23
C ALA A 7 -9.09 -17.34 -0.79
N ALA A 8 -9.84 -16.55 -0.01
CA ALA A 8 -9.90 -16.46 1.44
C ALA A 8 -8.60 -16.10 2.20
N ASP A 9 -8.50 -14.80 2.49
CA ASP A 9 -8.19 -14.19 3.80
C ASP A 9 -7.11 -14.85 4.66
N SER A 10 -5.89 -14.34 4.57
CA SER A 10 -4.90 -14.45 5.64
C SER A 10 -4.53 -13.05 6.13
N LEU A 11 -4.69 -12.82 7.45
CA LEU A 11 -4.39 -11.60 8.22
C LEU A 11 -2.94 -11.08 8.11
N THR A 12 -2.15 -11.62 7.18
CA THR A 12 -0.72 -11.37 6.96
C THR A 12 -0.37 -11.53 5.48
N ASP A 13 -1.25 -11.17 4.56
CA ASP A 13 -0.85 -11.08 3.16
C ASP A 13 0.23 -10.00 3.03
N PRO A 14 1.39 -10.33 2.43
CA PRO A 14 2.48 -9.37 2.30
C PRO A 14 2.01 -8.18 1.47
N PRO A 15 2.43 -6.94 1.82
CA PRO A 15 1.98 -5.76 1.10
C PRO A 15 2.38 -5.89 -0.37
N LEU A 16 1.38 -5.76 -1.26
CA LEU A 16 1.59 -5.81 -2.71
C LEU A 16 2.07 -4.45 -3.24
N VAL A 17 1.74 -3.38 -2.52
CA VAL A 17 2.05 -2.01 -2.89
C VAL A 17 2.69 -1.27 -1.71
N GLY A 18 3.77 -0.55 -1.98
CA GLY A 18 4.39 0.38 -1.01
C GLY A 18 4.08 1.83 -1.37
N VAL A 19 3.50 2.58 -0.44
CA VAL A 19 3.27 4.02 -0.55
C VAL A 19 4.39 4.73 0.22
N ILE A 20 5.38 5.24 -0.51
CA ILE A 20 6.57 5.89 0.05
C ILE A 20 6.47 7.40 -0.12
N MET A 21 6.84 8.15 0.93
CA MET A 21 6.91 9.60 0.90
C MET A 21 8.19 10.12 1.56
N GLY A 22 8.69 11.29 1.11
CA GLY A 22 9.96 11.84 1.61
C GLY A 22 9.85 12.43 3.01
N SER A 23 8.66 12.91 3.37
CA SER A 23 8.39 13.61 4.62
C SER A 23 6.93 13.42 5.05
N ARG A 24 6.63 13.75 6.31
CA ARG A 24 5.24 13.74 6.81
C ARG A 24 4.36 14.82 6.16
N SER A 25 4.95 15.92 5.68
CA SER A 25 4.18 16.97 4.98
C SER A 25 3.63 16.51 3.63
N ASP A 26 4.20 15.46 3.03
CA ASP A 26 3.69 14.88 1.79
C ASP A 26 2.37 14.10 2.02
N TRP A 27 2.02 13.81 3.27
CA TRP A 27 0.90 12.94 3.62
C TRP A 27 -0.45 13.45 3.12
N ASP A 28 -0.67 14.77 3.14
CA ASP A 28 -1.93 15.37 2.68
C ASP A 28 -2.24 14.98 1.22
N THR A 29 -1.20 14.83 0.40
CA THR A 29 -1.28 14.33 -0.98
C THR A 29 -1.27 12.80 -1.02
N MET A 30 -0.32 12.15 -0.34
CA MET A 30 -0.08 10.71 -0.46
C MET A 30 -1.20 9.84 0.13
N ARG A 31 -1.97 10.35 1.10
CA ARG A 31 -3.10 9.63 1.70
C ARG A 31 -4.16 9.21 0.69
N HIS A 32 -4.31 9.95 -0.41
CA HIS A 32 -5.29 9.64 -1.45
C HIS A 32 -5.00 8.28 -2.11
N ALA A 33 -3.72 7.92 -2.26
CA ALA A 33 -3.32 6.61 -2.76
C ALA A 33 -3.67 5.50 -1.77
N ALA A 34 -3.34 5.68 -0.47
CA ALA A 34 -3.64 4.71 0.58
C ALA A 34 -5.17 4.45 0.70
N VAL A 35 -5.97 5.51 0.73
CA VAL A 35 -7.45 5.41 0.76
C VAL A 35 -7.99 4.66 -0.45
N THR A 36 -7.41 4.87 -1.63
CA THR A 36 -7.82 4.16 -2.85
C THR A 36 -7.48 2.67 -2.76
N LEU A 37 -6.29 2.33 -2.26
CA LEU A 37 -5.87 0.93 -2.09
C LEU A 37 -6.72 0.22 -1.04
N GLU A 38 -7.07 0.90 0.05
CA GLU A 38 -7.97 0.38 1.09
C GLU A 38 -9.38 0.12 0.54
N ALA A 39 -9.94 1.06 -0.25
CA ALA A 39 -11.25 0.89 -0.88
C ALA A 39 -11.30 -0.27 -1.91
N LEU A 40 -10.15 -0.64 -2.47
CA LEU A 40 -10.00 -1.76 -3.39
C LEU A 40 -9.59 -3.07 -2.69
N GLU A 41 -9.49 -3.04 -1.36
CA GLU A 41 -9.02 -4.17 -0.54
C GLU A 41 -7.63 -4.68 -0.98
N ILE A 42 -6.75 -3.77 -1.41
CA ILE A 42 -5.38 -4.09 -1.83
C ILE A 42 -4.44 -3.95 -0.63
N PRO A 43 -3.75 -5.04 -0.21
CA PRO A 43 -2.75 -4.98 0.85
C PRO A 43 -1.62 -4.02 0.50
N HIS A 44 -1.37 -3.03 1.35
CA HIS A 44 -0.36 -2.02 1.13
C HIS A 44 0.31 -1.59 2.43
N GLU A 45 1.51 -1.04 2.31
CA GLU A 45 2.23 -0.41 3.42
C GLU A 45 2.49 1.07 3.13
N VAL A 46 2.59 1.88 4.18
CA VAL A 46 2.89 3.32 4.07
C VAL A 46 4.15 3.61 4.88
N ARG A 47 5.15 4.25 4.28
CA ARG A 47 6.42 4.57 4.96
C ARG A 47 6.95 5.95 4.56
N VAL A 48 7.61 6.61 5.52
CA VAL A 48 8.40 7.81 5.27
C VAL A 48 9.85 7.40 5.03
N VAL A 49 10.38 7.66 3.84
CA VAL A 49 11.76 7.36 3.44
C VAL A 49 12.31 8.57 2.69
N SER A 50 13.27 9.28 3.30
CA SER A 50 14.02 10.33 2.62
C SER A 50 15.10 9.72 1.72
N ALA A 51 15.23 10.24 0.51
CA ALA A 51 16.31 9.88 -0.41
C ALA A 51 17.63 10.62 -0.10
N HIS A 52 17.54 11.79 0.54
CA HIS A 52 18.66 12.49 1.15
C HIS A 52 19.01 11.84 2.49
#